data_AF-A0A5A8F3G4-F1
#
_entry.id   AF-A0A5A8F3G4-F1
#
_cell.length_a   1.000
_cell.length_b   1.000
_cell.length_c   1.000
_cell.angle_alpha   90.00
_cell.angle_beta   90.00
_cell.angle_gamma   90.00
#
_symmetry.space_group_name_H-M   'P 1'
#
loop_
_entity.id
_entity.type
_entity.pdbx_description
1 polymer ?
#
loop_
_entity_poly.entity_id
_entity_poly.type
_entity_poly.pdbx_seq_one_letter_code
_entity_poly.pdbx_strand_id
1 'polypeptide(L)'
;MKYKTMLLVVIASKYLYSRSGKLTHDRLRVHAYKEIEYFYKNKERIDYPWYDKYLVILYNVFLINLLARYFDKQIKKYVSVFDDKYETLCYGTYFALKHFNKNIQFFREEIRKEFYLKSVAEKAALKVEKYIKKFNPKIEDDGFIFSNSPIGIELEFSNIGLKAGKFFINESDVMENFSKYHYFHLLKHLWRFGAYIDSNYRIKQFIRKGGFLEYTFTSKDELFKESKPLTSSPRFASLLVREAVKFTPLKPHSIHVSLELKDEKSVVPLSFDLLKFLIMVTGDFGVRDGKIVETRIYDGDIKGIAVIRMRRNKGRFIPTVEFAHMRLRREFSRNDFYENAINMFIAYKNLFSFRIIDEFYKKLYQWALNPSFKDIDLEKNLEILKKGLDFEVALPVSYKYRIIQNIKKQYLKNKMVVDGK
;
A
#
# COMPACT_ATOMS: atom_id res chain seq x y z
N MET A 1 20.37 0.71 0.60
CA MET A 1 20.08 -0.76 0.60
C MET A 1 20.98 -1.61 1.51
N LYS A 2 22.14 -1.13 2.01
CA LYS A 2 23.21 -2.00 2.55
C LYS A 2 22.93 -2.82 3.82
N TYR A 3 21.85 -2.59 4.60
CA TYR A 3 21.77 -3.15 5.96
C TYR A 3 20.38 -3.56 6.48
N LYS A 4 19.33 -3.66 5.64
CA LYS A 4 17.94 -3.66 6.14
C LYS A 4 17.28 -5.01 6.50
N THR A 5 18.02 -6.12 6.63
CA THR A 5 17.73 -7.26 7.57
C THR A 5 18.83 -8.31 7.41
N MET A 6 19.90 -8.20 8.19
CA MET A 6 21.09 -9.03 8.00
C MET A 6 20.87 -10.49 8.43
N LEU A 7 19.94 -10.72 9.36
CA LEU A 7 19.50 -12.06 9.74
C LEU A 7 18.94 -12.88 8.57
N LEU A 8 18.06 -12.28 7.77
CA LEU A 8 17.52 -12.91 6.56
C LEU A 8 18.60 -13.18 5.53
N VAL A 9 19.56 -12.27 5.38
CA VAL A 9 20.66 -12.45 4.42
C VAL A 9 21.59 -13.58 4.86
N VAL A 10 21.89 -13.70 6.15
CA VAL A 10 22.76 -14.75 6.69
C VAL A 10 22.09 -16.13 6.62
N ILE A 11 20.81 -16.23 6.96
CA ILE A 11 20.07 -17.51 6.88
C ILE A 11 19.80 -17.90 5.42
N ALA A 12 19.41 -16.94 4.57
CA ALA A 12 19.22 -17.19 3.15
C ALA A 12 20.53 -17.46 2.41
N SER A 13 21.68 -16.99 2.89
CA SER A 13 22.94 -17.17 2.16
C SER A 13 23.40 -18.62 2.04
N LYS A 14 23.03 -19.48 2.99
CA LYS A 14 23.33 -20.91 2.94
C LYS A 14 22.53 -21.65 1.84
N TYR A 15 21.40 -21.11 1.40
CA TYR A 15 20.45 -21.79 0.49
C TYR A 15 20.11 -21.00 -0.80
N LEU A 16 20.30 -19.67 -0.82
CA LEU A 16 19.84 -18.77 -1.88
C LEU A 16 20.89 -17.72 -2.31
N TYR A 17 21.98 -17.45 -1.57
CA TYR A 17 22.99 -16.44 -1.96
C TYR A 17 24.39 -17.05 -2.09
N SER A 18 24.62 -17.88 -3.10
CA SER A 18 25.95 -18.41 -3.43
C SER A 18 26.92 -17.41 -4.09
N ARG A 19 26.55 -16.12 -4.24
CA ARG A 19 27.31 -15.14 -5.04
C ARG A 19 27.72 -13.83 -4.34
N SER A 20 27.55 -13.70 -3.02
CA SER A 20 28.10 -12.55 -2.29
C SER A 20 29.55 -12.81 -1.88
N GLY A 21 30.48 -11.89 -2.19
CA GLY A 21 31.88 -12.02 -1.80
C GLY A 21 32.07 -12.18 -0.27
N LYS A 22 33.10 -12.96 0.13
CA LYS A 22 33.39 -13.38 1.51
C LYS A 22 33.32 -12.23 2.53
N LEU A 23 33.92 -11.08 2.21
CA LEU A 23 33.97 -9.91 3.10
C LEU A 23 32.59 -9.28 3.38
N THR A 24 31.66 -9.36 2.42
CA THR A 24 30.28 -8.88 2.60
C THR A 24 29.50 -9.84 3.49
N HIS A 25 29.75 -11.14 3.35
CA HIS A 25 29.12 -12.20 4.13
C HIS A 25 29.47 -12.10 5.62
N ASP A 26 30.75 -11.91 5.95
CA ASP A 26 31.20 -11.80 7.35
C ASP A 26 30.62 -10.58 8.07
N ARG A 27 30.56 -9.42 7.40
CA ARG A 27 29.90 -8.23 7.96
C ARG A 27 28.42 -8.46 8.22
N LEU A 28 27.71 -9.08 7.28
CA LEU A 28 26.30 -9.44 7.44
C LEU A 28 26.09 -10.40 8.61
N ARG A 29 26.99 -11.39 8.77
CA ARG A 29 26.98 -12.37 9.86
C ARG A 29 27.10 -11.71 11.23
N VAL A 30 28.05 -10.80 11.43
CA VAL A 30 28.24 -10.08 12.70
C VAL A 30 26.97 -9.34 13.12
N HIS A 31 26.35 -8.60 12.20
CA HIS A 31 25.14 -7.86 12.51
C HIS A 31 23.90 -8.74 12.73
N ALA A 32 23.77 -9.85 12.00
CA ALA A 32 22.72 -10.84 12.26
C ALA A 32 22.84 -11.43 13.68
N TYR A 33 24.06 -11.70 14.14
CA TYR A 33 24.29 -12.16 15.51
C TYR A 33 23.92 -11.12 16.55
N LYS A 34 24.25 -9.84 16.34
CA LYS A 34 23.79 -8.74 17.23
C LYS A 34 22.27 -8.67 17.32
N GLU A 35 21.58 -8.90 16.20
CA GLU A 35 20.11 -8.95 16.17
C GLU A 35 19.59 -10.14 16.97
N ILE A 36 20.11 -11.36 16.73
CA ILE A 36 19.76 -12.56 17.51
C ILE A 36 20.00 -12.35 19.01
N GLU A 37 21.16 -11.80 19.36
CA GLU A 37 21.55 -11.51 20.75
C GLU A 37 20.60 -10.51 21.42
N TYR A 38 20.17 -9.46 20.71
CA TYR A 38 19.17 -8.52 21.20
C TYR A 38 17.87 -9.24 21.58
N PHE A 39 17.35 -10.10 20.70
CA PHE A 39 16.12 -10.86 21.00
C PHE A 39 16.33 -11.85 22.15
N TYR A 40 17.50 -12.49 22.23
CA TYR A 40 17.85 -13.38 23.34
C TYR A 40 17.93 -12.65 24.68
N LYS A 41 18.47 -11.43 24.71
CA LYS A 41 18.54 -10.60 25.94
C LYS A 41 17.19 -10.02 26.36
N ASN A 42 16.21 -9.96 25.46
CA ASN A 42 14.86 -9.44 25.73
C ASN A 42 13.82 -10.57 25.89
N LYS A 43 14.25 -11.74 26.39
CA LYS A 43 13.42 -12.95 26.59
C LYS A 43 12.21 -12.75 27.50
N GLU A 44 12.25 -11.83 28.46
CA GLU A 44 11.12 -11.49 29.33
C GLU A 44 9.86 -11.06 28.54
N ARG A 45 10.02 -10.75 27.26
CA ARG A 45 8.91 -10.40 26.36
C ARG A 45 8.25 -11.61 25.69
N ILE A 46 8.73 -12.83 25.92
CA ILE A 46 8.13 -14.06 25.38
C ILE A 46 6.80 -14.38 26.06
N ASP A 47 6.63 -14.00 27.32
CA ASP A 47 5.43 -14.32 28.12
C ASP A 47 4.24 -13.40 27.84
N TYR A 48 4.39 -12.43 26.93
CA TYR A 48 3.27 -11.59 26.54
C TYR A 48 2.22 -12.37 25.72
N PRO A 49 0.91 -12.23 26.01
CA PRO A 49 -0.17 -12.97 25.31
C PRO A 49 -0.21 -12.78 23.79
N TRP A 50 0.40 -11.71 23.28
CA TRP A 50 0.43 -11.36 21.86
C TRP A 50 1.69 -11.84 21.13
N TYR A 51 2.65 -12.44 21.83
CA TYR A 51 3.93 -12.87 21.26
C TYR A 51 3.76 -13.94 20.17
N ASP A 52 2.87 -14.91 20.37
CA ASP A 52 2.57 -15.94 19.37
C ASP A 52 2.02 -15.34 18.07
N LYS A 53 1.07 -14.40 18.18
CA LYS A 53 0.53 -13.66 17.03
C LYS A 53 1.65 -12.91 16.31
N TYR A 54 2.56 -12.27 17.05
CA TYR A 54 3.71 -11.59 16.49
C TYR A 54 4.63 -12.55 15.70
N LEU A 55 4.96 -13.72 16.26
CA LEU A 55 5.84 -14.68 15.61
C LEU A 55 5.24 -15.23 14.30
N VAL A 56 3.93 -15.45 14.26
CA VAL A 56 3.23 -15.87 13.02
C VAL A 56 3.31 -14.78 11.94
N ILE A 57 3.08 -13.52 12.31
CA ILE A 57 3.22 -12.39 11.37
C ILE A 57 4.65 -12.33 10.85
N LEU A 58 5.61 -12.42 11.75
CA LEU A 58 7.02 -12.33 11.40
C LEU A 58 7.46 -13.48 10.47
N TYR A 59 7.03 -14.71 10.76
CA TYR A 59 7.25 -15.87 9.91
C TYR A 59 6.75 -15.61 8.49
N ASN A 60 5.51 -15.10 8.35
CA ASN A 60 4.93 -14.77 7.06
C ASN A 60 5.71 -13.66 6.34
N VAL A 61 6.17 -12.63 7.07
CA VAL A 61 7.04 -11.58 6.51
C VAL A 61 8.37 -12.15 6.01
N PHE A 62 8.96 -13.12 6.71
CA PHE A 62 10.16 -13.81 6.25
C PHE A 62 9.91 -14.61 4.97
N LEU A 63 8.79 -15.33 4.89
CA LEU A 63 8.40 -16.03 3.65
C LEU A 63 8.31 -15.07 2.46
N ILE A 64 7.62 -13.93 2.62
CA ILE A 64 7.51 -12.90 1.57
C ILE A 64 8.88 -12.35 1.18
N ASN A 65 9.72 -11.98 2.15
CA ASN A 65 11.03 -11.40 1.86
C ASN A 65 11.93 -12.35 1.06
N LEU A 66 11.87 -13.65 1.36
CA LEU A 66 12.66 -14.69 0.71
C LEU A 66 12.09 -15.04 -0.68
N LEU A 67 10.78 -15.21 -0.81
CA LEU A 67 10.13 -15.41 -2.11
C LEU A 67 10.35 -14.22 -3.04
N ALA A 68 10.21 -13.00 -2.52
CA ALA A 68 10.42 -11.78 -3.30
C ALA A 68 11.85 -11.71 -3.83
N ARG A 69 12.83 -12.16 -3.04
CA ARG A 69 14.21 -12.23 -3.50
C ARG A 69 14.40 -13.23 -4.65
N TYR A 70 13.70 -14.36 -4.60
CA TYR A 70 13.71 -15.32 -5.69
C TYR A 70 13.13 -14.71 -6.98
N PHE A 71 12.01 -13.99 -6.89
CA PHE A 71 11.44 -13.27 -8.03
C PHE A 71 12.31 -12.11 -8.51
N ASP A 72 12.93 -11.32 -7.63
CA ASP A 72 13.85 -10.24 -7.99
C ASP A 72 14.95 -10.75 -8.94
N LYS A 73 15.47 -11.96 -8.70
CA LYS A 73 16.48 -12.59 -9.57
C LYS A 73 15.94 -13.01 -10.92
N GLN A 74 14.69 -13.46 -10.98
CA GLN A 74 14.04 -13.79 -12.24
C GLN A 74 13.80 -12.52 -13.04
N ILE A 75 13.23 -11.48 -12.44
CA ILE A 75 12.87 -10.22 -13.12
C ILE A 75 14.12 -9.58 -13.73
N LYS A 76 15.25 -9.59 -13.01
CA LYS A 76 16.55 -9.10 -13.53
C LYS A 76 17.02 -9.76 -14.83
N LYS A 77 16.50 -10.94 -15.19
CA LYS A 77 16.81 -11.60 -16.47
C LYS A 77 15.95 -11.10 -17.62
N TYR A 78 14.73 -10.64 -17.32
CA TYR A 78 13.74 -10.21 -18.31
C TYR A 78 13.75 -8.71 -18.54
N VAL A 79 14.24 -7.93 -17.58
CA VAL A 79 14.24 -6.47 -17.65
C VAL A 79 15.70 -6.02 -17.64
N SER A 80 16.22 -5.64 -18.80
CA SER A 80 17.64 -5.27 -18.98
C SER A 80 18.03 -4.04 -18.16
N VAL A 81 17.07 -3.15 -17.89
CA VAL A 81 17.27 -1.94 -17.08
C VAL A 81 15.91 -1.65 -16.45
N PHE A 82 15.75 -1.93 -15.15
CA PHE A 82 14.65 -1.28 -14.43
C PHE A 82 14.81 0.21 -14.66
N ASP A 83 13.80 0.88 -15.23
CA ASP A 83 13.76 2.34 -15.26
C ASP A 83 13.99 2.79 -13.81
N ASP A 84 15.17 3.35 -13.57
CA ASP A 84 15.66 3.72 -12.26
C ASP A 84 14.81 4.84 -11.63
N LYS A 85 13.84 5.36 -12.40
CA LYS A 85 12.76 6.24 -11.97
C LYS A 85 11.81 5.61 -10.96
N TYR A 86 11.58 4.29 -10.98
CA TYR A 86 10.59 3.63 -10.10
C TYR A 86 11.24 2.78 -9.00
N GLU A 87 10.46 2.44 -7.98
CA GLU A 87 10.92 1.51 -6.94
C GLU A 87 11.12 0.11 -7.52
N THR A 88 12.29 -0.48 -7.28
CA THR A 88 12.72 -1.71 -7.96
C THR A 88 12.22 -2.98 -7.27
N LEU A 89 11.88 -2.88 -5.99
CA LEU A 89 11.55 -4.03 -5.15
C LEU A 89 10.06 -4.38 -5.18
N CYS A 90 9.21 -3.50 -5.71
CA CYS A 90 7.77 -3.67 -5.69
C CYS A 90 7.33 -4.88 -6.51
N TYR A 91 7.90 -5.12 -7.69
CA TYR A 91 7.53 -6.26 -8.55
C TYR A 91 7.83 -7.61 -7.91
N GLY A 92 9.03 -7.80 -7.36
CA GLY A 92 9.36 -9.04 -6.65
C GLY A 92 8.47 -9.25 -5.43
N THR A 93 8.14 -8.15 -4.72
CA THR A 93 7.21 -8.17 -3.58
C THR A 93 5.79 -8.56 -4.01
N TYR A 94 5.30 -8.01 -5.13
CA TYR A 94 4.01 -8.38 -5.71
C TYR A 94 3.93 -9.88 -6.03
N PHE A 95 4.88 -10.42 -6.79
CA PHE A 95 4.86 -11.85 -7.14
C PHE A 95 5.00 -12.74 -5.90
N ALA A 96 5.79 -12.34 -4.90
CA ALA A 96 5.87 -13.06 -3.64
C ALA A 96 4.51 -13.10 -2.91
N LEU A 97 3.83 -11.95 -2.79
CA LEU A 97 2.51 -11.87 -2.18
C LEU A 97 1.49 -12.71 -2.94
N LYS A 98 1.46 -12.61 -4.27
CA LYS A 98 0.57 -13.40 -5.14
C LYS A 98 0.76 -14.90 -4.93
N HIS A 99 2.00 -15.38 -4.98
CA HIS A 99 2.31 -16.80 -4.79
C HIS A 99 2.02 -17.28 -3.37
N PHE A 100 2.34 -16.46 -2.36
CA PHE A 100 2.02 -16.75 -0.96
C PHE A 100 0.51 -16.88 -0.76
N ASN A 101 -0.27 -15.88 -1.20
CA ASN A 101 -1.72 -15.87 -1.05
C ASN A 101 -2.39 -17.03 -1.79
N LYS A 102 -1.96 -17.32 -3.02
CA LYS A 102 -2.47 -18.46 -3.82
C LYS A 102 -2.18 -19.82 -3.19
N ASN A 103 -1.09 -19.92 -2.40
CA ASN A 103 -0.62 -21.18 -1.82
C ASN A 103 -0.53 -21.12 -0.29
N ILE A 104 -1.42 -20.35 0.36
CA ILE A 104 -1.32 -20.08 1.80
C ILE A 104 -1.31 -21.36 2.64
N GLN A 105 -2.05 -22.39 2.22
CA GLN A 105 -2.08 -23.70 2.88
C GLN A 105 -0.71 -24.38 2.87
N PHE A 106 0.04 -24.28 1.77
CA PHE A 106 1.40 -24.81 1.71
C PHE A 106 2.31 -24.11 2.71
N PHE A 107 2.15 -22.79 2.86
CA PHE A 107 2.99 -21.98 3.74
C PHE A 107 2.59 -22.04 5.22
N ARG A 108 1.47 -22.67 5.57
CA ARG A 108 1.11 -22.88 6.98
C ARG A 108 2.18 -23.69 7.69
N GLU A 109 2.55 -23.21 8.87
CA GLU A 109 3.54 -23.80 9.75
C GLU A 109 3.13 -23.48 11.19
N GLU A 110 3.31 -24.43 12.09
CA GLU A 110 3.10 -24.20 13.50
C GLU A 110 4.31 -23.45 14.06
N ILE A 111 4.07 -22.21 14.51
CA ILE A 111 5.08 -21.35 15.12
C ILE A 111 4.74 -21.21 16.60
N ARG A 112 5.66 -21.65 17.46
CA ARG A 112 5.46 -21.66 18.91
C ARG A 112 6.36 -20.62 19.59
N LYS A 113 5.93 -20.07 20.74
CA LYS A 113 6.67 -19.08 21.54
C LYS A 113 8.09 -19.50 21.93
N GLU A 114 8.37 -20.80 22.02
CA GLU A 114 9.72 -21.30 22.35
C GLU A 114 10.70 -21.10 21.18
N PHE A 115 10.20 -20.80 19.98
CA PHE A 115 11.06 -20.57 18.83
C PHE A 115 11.78 -19.23 18.95
N TYR A 116 13.09 -19.32 18.92
CA TYR A 116 13.95 -18.16 18.70
C TYR A 116 13.72 -17.57 17.31
N LEU A 117 13.94 -16.26 17.20
CA LEU A 117 13.88 -15.54 15.93
C LEU A 117 14.66 -16.23 14.79
N LYS A 118 15.85 -16.74 15.12
CA LYS A 118 16.69 -17.51 14.20
C LYS A 118 15.95 -18.75 13.67
N SER A 119 15.33 -19.53 14.55
CA SER A 119 14.58 -20.73 14.21
C SER A 119 13.36 -20.42 13.35
N VAL A 120 12.65 -19.32 13.63
CA VAL A 120 11.53 -18.85 12.79
C VAL A 120 12.00 -18.53 11.36
N ALA A 121 13.12 -17.82 11.23
CA ALA A 121 13.71 -17.50 9.93
C ALA A 121 14.24 -18.74 9.18
N GLU A 122 14.86 -19.69 9.88
CA GLU A 122 15.31 -20.98 9.31
C GLU A 122 14.14 -21.81 8.79
N LYS A 123 13.06 -21.91 9.58
CA LYS A 123 11.82 -22.56 9.15
C LYS A 123 11.23 -21.90 7.90
N ALA A 124 11.19 -20.57 7.85
CA ALA A 124 10.71 -19.83 6.69
C ALA A 124 11.57 -20.13 5.44
N ALA A 125 12.91 -20.13 5.60
CA ALA A 125 13.84 -20.44 4.51
C ALA A 125 13.65 -21.85 3.96
N LEU A 126 13.59 -22.86 4.84
CA LEU A 126 13.33 -24.25 4.43
C LEU A 126 11.97 -24.38 3.73
N LYS A 127 10.94 -23.67 4.20
CA LYS A 127 9.62 -23.69 3.57
C LYS A 127 9.63 -23.11 2.16
N VAL A 128 10.29 -21.97 1.98
CA VAL A 128 10.44 -21.32 0.66
C VAL A 128 11.26 -22.19 -0.29
N GLU A 129 12.33 -22.83 0.18
CA GLU A 129 13.11 -23.76 -0.63
C GLU A 129 12.27 -24.94 -1.10
N LYS A 130 11.51 -25.58 -0.19
CA LYS A 130 10.57 -26.66 -0.53
C LYS A 130 9.53 -26.19 -1.56
N TYR A 131 9.00 -24.97 -1.39
CA TYR A 131 8.07 -24.37 -2.35
C TYR A 131 8.70 -24.21 -3.74
N ILE A 132 9.89 -23.61 -3.80
CA ILE A 132 10.59 -23.36 -5.07
C ILE A 132 10.92 -24.68 -5.77
N LYS A 133 11.40 -25.70 -5.04
CA LYS A 133 11.70 -27.03 -5.60
C LYS A 133 10.43 -27.72 -6.12
N LYS A 134 9.33 -27.65 -5.37
CA LYS A 134 8.08 -28.34 -5.71
C LYS A 134 7.33 -27.67 -6.87
N PHE A 135 7.25 -26.34 -6.88
CA PHE A 135 6.37 -25.60 -7.79
C PHE A 135 7.11 -24.84 -8.88
N ASN A 136 8.44 -24.66 -8.77
CA ASN A 136 9.28 -23.90 -9.71
C ASN A 136 8.61 -22.59 -10.19
N PRO A 137 8.15 -21.72 -9.26
CA PRO A 137 7.25 -20.64 -9.59
C PRO A 137 7.87 -19.64 -10.57
N LYS A 138 7.10 -19.23 -11.57
CA LYS A 138 7.54 -18.30 -12.63
C LYS A 138 6.86 -16.95 -12.50
N ILE A 139 7.46 -15.95 -13.12
CA ILE A 139 6.80 -14.67 -13.35
C ILE A 139 5.65 -14.93 -14.31
N GLU A 140 4.44 -14.60 -13.87
CA GLU A 140 3.23 -14.67 -14.69
C GLU A 140 3.04 -13.31 -15.38
N ASP A 141 2.56 -13.31 -16.63
CA ASP A 141 2.10 -12.09 -17.28
C ASP A 141 0.72 -11.72 -16.72
N ASP A 142 0.70 -10.70 -15.86
CA ASP A 142 -0.53 -10.16 -15.27
C ASP A 142 -1.13 -9.01 -16.09
N GLY A 143 -0.59 -8.79 -17.30
CA GLY A 143 -1.03 -7.78 -18.24
C GLY A 143 -0.79 -6.37 -17.70
N PHE A 144 0.38 -6.09 -17.13
CA PHE A 144 0.70 -4.75 -16.63
C PHE A 144 0.64 -3.74 -17.77
N ILE A 145 -0.16 -2.69 -17.60
CA ILE A 145 -0.34 -1.62 -18.59
C ILE A 145 0.22 -0.35 -17.99
N PHE A 146 1.19 0.26 -18.66
CA PHE A 146 1.94 1.42 -18.17
C PHE A 146 1.39 2.72 -18.73
N SER A 147 1.25 3.72 -17.86
CA SER A 147 0.91 5.09 -18.22
C SER A 147 2.17 5.97 -18.27
N ASN A 148 2.03 7.23 -18.69
CA ASN A 148 3.09 8.22 -18.62
C ASN A 148 3.14 8.95 -17.27
N SER A 149 2.29 8.52 -16.34
CA SER A 149 2.08 9.14 -15.04
C SER A 149 2.66 8.27 -13.93
N PRO A 150 3.67 8.76 -13.21
CA PRO A 150 4.17 8.07 -12.04
C PRO A 150 3.15 8.06 -10.90
N ILE A 151 3.06 6.91 -10.23
CA ILE A 151 2.05 6.57 -9.23
C ILE A 151 2.76 6.18 -7.93
N GLY A 152 2.37 6.79 -6.83
CA GLY A 152 2.66 6.37 -5.46
C GLY A 152 1.40 5.84 -4.79
N ILE A 153 1.54 4.90 -3.86
CA ILE A 153 0.43 4.36 -3.07
C ILE A 153 0.87 4.24 -1.63
N GLU A 154 -0.01 4.62 -0.71
CA GLU A 154 0.14 4.39 0.72
C GLU A 154 -1.12 3.65 1.21
N LEU A 155 -0.93 2.53 1.92
CA LEU A 155 -2.02 1.72 2.47
C LEU A 155 -1.97 1.79 3.98
N GLU A 156 -3.07 2.19 4.62
CA GLU A 156 -3.19 2.21 6.07
C GLU A 156 -4.03 1.03 6.57
N PHE A 157 -3.59 0.41 7.67
CA PHE A 157 -4.28 -0.69 8.33
C PHE A 157 -4.45 -0.44 9.83
N SER A 158 -5.62 -0.79 10.37
CA SER A 158 -5.94 -0.62 11.80
C SER A 158 -7.15 -1.47 12.20
N ASN A 159 -7.06 -2.22 13.31
CA ASN A 159 -8.18 -3.01 13.82
C ASN A 159 -9.22 -2.18 14.58
N ILE A 160 -8.81 -1.01 15.07
CA ILE A 160 -9.61 -0.03 15.83
C ILE A 160 -9.99 1.20 15.00
N GLY A 161 -9.77 1.14 13.68
CA GLY A 161 -10.03 2.21 12.73
C GLY A 161 -9.36 3.52 13.15
N LEU A 162 -10.15 4.60 13.10
CA LEU A 162 -9.76 5.96 13.47
C LEU A 162 -9.11 6.11 14.84
N LYS A 163 -9.47 5.25 15.79
CA LYS A 163 -8.89 5.33 17.13
C LYS A 163 -7.38 5.16 17.08
N ALA A 164 -6.81 4.43 16.12
CA ALA A 164 -5.37 4.23 16.00
C ALA A 164 -4.56 5.53 15.90
N GLY A 165 -5.13 6.61 15.36
CA GLY A 165 -4.48 7.92 15.33
C GLY A 165 -4.43 8.64 16.69
N LYS A 166 -5.09 8.12 17.73
CA LYS A 166 -5.21 8.75 19.06
C LYS A 166 -4.03 8.39 19.98
N PHE A 167 -3.64 9.35 20.82
CA PHE A 167 -2.40 9.31 21.61
C PHE A 167 -2.44 8.38 22.84
N PHE A 168 -3.62 8.19 23.43
CA PHE A 168 -3.83 7.33 24.57
C PHE A 168 -4.94 6.37 24.21
N ILE A 169 -4.59 5.10 24.06
CA ILE A 169 -5.59 4.05 23.95
C ILE A 169 -5.17 2.96 24.93
N ASN A 170 -5.99 2.79 25.97
CA ASN A 170 -5.90 1.66 26.87
C ASN A 170 -6.58 0.47 26.19
N GLU A 171 -5.94 -0.08 25.15
CA GLU A 171 -6.42 -1.33 24.55
C GLU A 171 -5.86 -2.53 25.30
N SER A 172 -6.68 -3.56 25.42
CA SER A 172 -6.30 -4.86 25.97
C SER A 172 -5.36 -5.64 25.02
N ASP A 173 -5.52 -5.48 23.69
CA ASP A 173 -4.64 -6.10 22.70
C ASP A 173 -3.74 -5.06 21.99
N VAL A 174 -2.44 -5.19 22.25
CA VAL A 174 -1.41 -4.27 21.74
C VAL A 174 -1.19 -4.38 20.22
N MET A 175 -1.72 -5.44 19.60
CA MET A 175 -1.72 -5.65 18.16
C MET A 175 -2.76 -4.78 17.44
N GLU A 176 -3.68 -4.16 18.17
CA GLU A 176 -4.76 -3.37 17.60
C GLU A 176 -4.36 -1.94 17.22
N ASN A 177 -3.44 -1.35 18.00
CA ASN A 177 -2.95 0.02 17.80
C ASN A 177 -1.45 0.09 17.44
N PHE A 178 -0.77 -1.02 17.16
CA PHE A 178 0.65 -1.00 16.80
C PHE A 178 1.65 -0.39 17.80
N SER A 179 1.21 -0.07 19.03
CA SER A 179 2.00 0.67 20.02
C SER A 179 3.29 -0.05 20.44
N LYS A 180 3.29 -1.38 20.40
CA LYS A 180 4.37 -2.24 20.90
C LYS A 180 5.27 -2.86 19.83
N TYR A 181 5.07 -2.57 18.54
CA TYR A 181 5.77 -3.28 17.45
C TYR A 181 7.25 -2.91 17.31
N HIS A 182 7.66 -1.79 17.90
CA HIS A 182 9.06 -1.41 18.02
C HIS A 182 9.84 -2.38 18.94
N TYR A 183 9.18 -3.05 19.90
CA TYR A 183 9.84 -3.97 20.85
C TYR A 183 10.48 -5.18 20.18
N PHE A 184 9.97 -5.56 19.02
CA PHE A 184 10.48 -6.67 18.24
C PHE A 184 10.84 -6.25 16.81
N HIS A 185 11.10 -4.96 16.60
CA HIS A 185 11.59 -4.45 15.33
C HIS A 185 10.80 -4.89 14.08
N LEU A 186 9.45 -5.10 14.16
CA LEU A 186 8.70 -5.63 13.01
C LEU A 186 8.91 -4.77 11.75
N LEU A 187 8.95 -3.46 11.92
CA LEU A 187 9.20 -2.50 10.82
C LEU A 187 10.55 -2.69 10.13
N LYS A 188 11.57 -3.23 10.84
CA LYS A 188 12.83 -3.60 10.20
C LYS A 188 12.63 -4.76 9.24
N HIS A 189 11.75 -5.70 9.57
CA HIS A 189 11.46 -6.88 8.74
C HIS A 189 10.46 -6.60 7.62
N LEU A 190 9.56 -5.63 7.80
CA LEU A 190 8.62 -5.14 6.78
C LEU A 190 9.24 -4.12 5.80
N TRP A 191 10.56 -4.06 5.68
CA TRP A 191 11.25 -3.07 4.84
C TRP A 191 10.83 -3.10 3.36
N ARG A 192 10.45 -4.28 2.81
CA ARG A 192 9.94 -4.41 1.43
C ARG A 192 8.60 -3.73 1.21
N PHE A 193 7.81 -3.58 2.27
CA PHE A 193 6.53 -2.89 2.24
C PHE A 193 6.70 -1.37 2.45
N GLY A 194 7.93 -0.90 2.66
CA GLY A 194 8.17 0.49 3.09
C GLY A 194 7.60 0.78 4.49
N ALA A 195 7.30 -0.25 5.29
CA ALA A 195 6.31 -0.10 6.35
C ALA A 195 6.73 0.81 7.50
N TYR A 196 5.85 1.70 7.95
CA TYR A 196 6.01 2.50 9.16
C TYR A 196 4.72 2.59 9.97
N ILE A 197 4.80 3.20 11.15
CA ILE A 197 3.63 3.50 11.97
C ILE A 197 3.35 4.99 11.87
N ASP A 198 2.19 5.37 11.33
CA ASP A 198 1.76 6.77 11.32
C ASP A 198 0.86 7.09 12.51
N SER A 199 1.14 8.22 13.14
CA SER A 199 0.31 8.78 14.21
C SER A 199 0.05 10.26 13.93
N ASN A 200 -1.04 10.81 14.47
CA ASN A 200 -1.43 12.19 14.17
C ASN A 200 -0.59 13.28 14.88
N TYR A 201 0.51 12.93 15.57
CA TYR A 201 1.25 13.85 16.44
C TYR A 201 2.65 14.18 15.89
N ARG A 202 3.18 15.38 16.14
CA ARG A 202 4.53 15.78 15.65
C ARG A 202 5.70 15.13 16.40
N ILE A 203 5.48 14.60 17.61
CA ILE A 203 6.51 13.99 18.49
C ILE A 203 6.59 12.46 18.29
N LYS A 204 6.46 11.99 17.03
CA LYS A 204 6.32 10.56 16.68
C LYS A 204 7.50 9.68 17.10
N GLN A 205 8.70 10.26 17.13
CA GLN A 205 9.95 9.52 17.25
C GLN A 205 10.40 9.26 18.71
N PHE A 206 9.88 10.03 19.67
CA PHE A 206 10.32 9.92 21.07
C PHE A 206 9.35 9.12 21.94
N ILE A 207 8.11 8.93 21.48
CA ILE A 207 7.06 8.34 22.28
C ILE A 207 6.59 7.07 21.57
N ARG A 208 6.88 5.93 22.20
CA ARG A 208 6.53 4.55 21.78
C ARG A 208 5.01 4.34 21.76
N LYS A 209 4.32 5.05 20.88
CA LYS A 209 2.85 5.10 20.80
C LYS A 209 2.35 4.56 19.48
N GLY A 210 1.12 4.09 19.54
CA GLY A 210 0.44 3.41 18.46
C GLY A 210 0.08 4.29 17.28
N GLY A 211 -0.40 3.66 16.22
CA GLY A 211 -0.72 4.28 14.96
C GLY A 211 -1.24 3.30 13.92
N PHE A 212 -1.51 3.81 12.73
CA PHE A 212 -1.81 2.98 11.57
C PHE A 212 -0.55 2.24 11.13
N LEU A 213 -0.67 0.95 10.81
CA LEU A 213 0.39 0.28 10.06
C LEU A 213 0.27 0.74 8.61
N GLU A 214 1.29 1.41 8.11
CA GLU A 214 1.31 1.94 6.74
C GLU A 214 2.25 1.17 5.86
N TYR A 215 1.83 0.86 4.62
CA TYR A 215 2.68 0.33 3.56
C TYR A 215 2.76 1.31 2.39
N THR A 216 3.96 1.72 2.02
CA THR A 216 4.19 2.58 0.84
C THR A 216 4.75 1.81 -0.36
N PHE A 217 5.29 0.61 -0.12
CA PHE A 217 6.07 -0.17 -1.09
C PHE A 217 7.21 0.60 -1.76
N THR A 218 7.61 1.73 -1.18
CA THR A 218 8.72 2.57 -1.59
C THR A 218 9.74 2.64 -0.45
N SER A 219 10.97 2.99 -0.79
CA SER A 219 11.96 3.35 0.22
C SER A 219 11.42 4.49 1.08
N LYS A 220 11.43 4.32 2.42
CA LYS A 220 10.95 5.35 3.35
C LYS A 220 11.58 6.70 3.06
N ASP A 221 10.73 7.72 3.06
CA ASP A 221 11.09 9.13 3.05
C ASP A 221 11.76 9.47 4.40
N GLU A 222 13.03 9.08 4.55
CA GLU A 222 13.88 9.60 5.62
C GLU A 222 14.26 11.03 5.23
N LEU A 223 14.27 11.98 6.18
CA LEU A 223 14.65 13.38 5.94
C LEU A 223 15.80 13.49 4.94
N PHE A 224 15.55 14.20 3.83
CA PHE A 224 16.46 14.43 2.71
C PHE A 224 16.71 13.26 1.74
N LYS A 225 15.99 12.13 1.83
CA LYS A 225 16.10 11.02 0.86
C LYS A 225 15.11 11.16 -0.29
N GLU A 226 15.41 10.44 -1.37
CA GLU A 226 14.58 10.41 -2.56
C GLU A 226 13.42 9.43 -2.36
N SER A 227 12.20 9.91 -2.57
CA SER A 227 10.99 9.09 -2.66
C SER A 227 10.72 8.80 -4.14
N LYS A 228 11.04 7.57 -4.58
CA LYS A 228 10.70 7.13 -5.92
C LYS A 228 9.22 6.77 -6.02
N PRO A 229 8.54 7.07 -7.13
CA PRO A 229 7.22 6.51 -7.41
C PRO A 229 7.26 4.98 -7.41
N LEU A 230 6.14 4.37 -7.04
CA LEU A 230 5.99 2.91 -6.99
C LEU A 230 6.06 2.29 -8.39
N THR A 231 5.34 2.88 -9.34
CA THR A 231 5.16 2.38 -10.72
C THR A 231 4.57 3.49 -11.60
N SER A 232 4.42 3.25 -12.89
CA SER A 232 3.46 4.00 -13.73
C SER A 232 2.30 3.15 -14.24
N SER A 233 2.19 1.88 -13.82
CA SER A 233 1.09 1.00 -14.21
C SER A 233 -0.05 1.04 -13.18
N PRO A 234 -1.23 1.59 -13.52
CA PRO A 234 -2.41 1.59 -12.63
C PRO A 234 -2.86 0.18 -12.24
N ARG A 235 -2.71 -0.77 -13.18
CA ARG A 235 -3.04 -2.17 -12.96
C ARG A 235 -2.06 -2.87 -12.02
N PHE A 236 -0.74 -2.70 -12.22
CA PHE A 236 0.23 -3.25 -11.26
C PHE A 236 -0.02 -2.71 -9.84
N ALA A 237 -0.23 -1.40 -9.74
CA ALA A 237 -0.61 -0.72 -8.52
C ALA A 237 -1.83 -1.39 -7.84
N SER A 238 -2.96 -1.53 -8.54
CA SER A 238 -4.18 -2.14 -7.98
C SER A 238 -3.98 -3.60 -7.57
N LEU A 239 -3.23 -4.37 -8.37
CA LEU A 239 -2.92 -5.77 -8.09
C LEU A 239 -2.04 -5.91 -6.83
N LEU A 240 -1.05 -5.01 -6.65
CA LEU A 240 -0.24 -4.98 -5.44
C LEU A 240 -1.09 -4.65 -4.20
N VAL A 241 -1.99 -3.67 -4.30
CA VAL A 241 -2.95 -3.36 -3.21
C VAL A 241 -3.77 -4.60 -2.84
N ARG A 242 -4.31 -5.30 -3.84
CA ARG A 242 -5.09 -6.53 -3.63
C ARG A 242 -4.30 -7.60 -2.90
N GLU A 243 -3.08 -7.88 -3.32
CA GLU A 243 -2.28 -8.93 -2.70
C GLU A 243 -1.76 -8.53 -1.31
N ALA A 244 -1.48 -7.24 -1.07
CA ALA A 244 -1.14 -6.71 0.24
C ALA A 244 -2.30 -6.79 1.24
N VAL A 245 -3.51 -6.45 0.80
CA VAL A 245 -4.73 -6.51 1.61
C VAL A 245 -5.09 -7.95 2.02
N LYS A 246 -4.82 -8.93 1.14
CA LYS A 246 -4.99 -10.36 1.46
C LYS A 246 -3.95 -10.86 2.46
N PHE A 247 -2.70 -10.42 2.32
CA PHE A 247 -1.58 -10.85 3.17
C PHE A 247 -1.69 -10.28 4.60
N THR A 248 -2.18 -9.05 4.72
CA THR A 248 -2.14 -8.32 5.99
C THR A 248 -3.21 -8.83 6.94
N PRO A 249 -2.85 -9.26 8.17
CA PRO A 249 -3.81 -9.84 9.12
C PRO A 249 -4.74 -8.80 9.75
N LEU A 250 -4.53 -7.52 9.46
CA LEU A 250 -5.26 -6.39 10.01
C LEU A 250 -6.42 -6.00 9.13
N LYS A 251 -7.38 -5.29 9.73
CA LYS A 251 -8.43 -4.63 8.96
C LYS A 251 -7.81 -3.51 8.11
N PRO A 252 -8.04 -3.51 6.78
CA PRO A 252 -7.65 -2.39 5.95
C PRO A 252 -8.48 -1.15 6.32
N HIS A 253 -7.86 0.02 6.26
CA HIS A 253 -8.46 1.28 6.71
C HIS A 253 -8.61 2.27 5.55
N SER A 254 -7.49 2.82 5.06
CA SER A 254 -7.48 3.84 4.01
C SER A 254 -6.42 3.55 2.95
N ILE A 255 -6.59 4.18 1.78
CA ILE A 255 -5.59 4.17 0.71
C ILE A 255 -5.39 5.59 0.21
N HIS A 256 -4.13 5.99 0.11
CA HIS A 256 -3.74 7.22 -0.54
C HIS A 256 -3.09 6.91 -1.87
N VAL A 257 -3.43 7.68 -2.90
CA VAL A 257 -2.83 7.58 -4.24
C VAL A 257 -2.18 8.92 -4.58
N SER A 258 -0.87 8.90 -4.77
CA SER A 258 -0.11 10.08 -5.18
C SER A 258 0.23 10.01 -6.66
N LEU A 259 0.06 11.11 -7.38
CA LEU A 259 0.44 11.21 -8.79
C LEU A 259 1.31 12.44 -9.01
N GLU A 260 2.38 12.30 -9.80
CA GLU A 260 3.21 13.44 -10.20
C GLU A 260 2.42 14.39 -11.12
N LEU A 261 2.46 15.69 -10.80
CA LEU A 261 1.91 16.74 -11.63
C LEU A 261 2.97 17.16 -12.67
N LYS A 262 2.57 17.25 -13.94
CA LYS A 262 3.37 17.91 -14.98
C LYS A 262 3.04 19.41 -14.95
N ASP A 263 4.00 20.25 -15.35
CA ASP A 263 3.98 21.72 -15.25
C ASP A 263 2.57 22.38 -15.26
N GLU A 264 2.38 23.36 -14.38
CA GLU A 264 1.09 23.96 -13.99
C GLU A 264 0.31 24.71 -15.10
N LYS A 265 0.78 24.67 -16.35
CA LYS A 265 0.45 25.70 -17.36
C LYS A 265 -0.93 25.56 -18.03
N SER A 266 -1.77 24.58 -17.73
CA SER A 266 -3.05 24.45 -18.44
C SER A 266 -4.14 23.64 -17.71
N VAL A 267 -4.29 23.80 -16.40
CA VAL A 267 -5.34 23.09 -15.64
C VAL A 267 -6.44 24.03 -15.15
N VAL A 268 -7.70 23.66 -15.41
CA VAL A 268 -8.88 24.41 -14.97
C VAL A 268 -9.18 24.09 -13.50
N PRO A 269 -9.65 25.02 -12.66
CA PRO A 269 -10.05 24.68 -11.29
C PRO A 269 -11.12 23.58 -11.27
N LEU A 270 -10.96 22.59 -10.38
CA LEU A 270 -11.94 21.51 -10.21
C LEU A 270 -13.26 22.10 -9.68
N SER A 271 -14.38 21.84 -10.36
CA SER A 271 -15.69 22.28 -9.88
C SER A 271 -16.25 21.36 -8.80
N PHE A 272 -17.21 21.86 -8.01
CA PHE A 272 -17.87 21.05 -6.99
C PHE A 272 -18.65 19.84 -7.57
N ASP A 273 -19.24 19.96 -8.76
CA ASP A 273 -19.96 18.85 -9.39
C ASP A 273 -19.01 17.73 -9.83
N LEU A 274 -17.83 18.11 -10.32
CA LEU A 274 -16.77 17.16 -10.65
C LEU A 274 -16.22 16.47 -9.39
N LEU A 275 -16.12 17.20 -8.28
CA LEU A 275 -15.75 16.64 -6.99
C LEU A 275 -16.82 15.64 -6.48
N LYS A 276 -18.11 15.96 -6.62
CA LYS A 276 -19.19 15.01 -6.31
C LYS A 276 -19.08 13.75 -7.18
N PHE A 277 -18.85 13.88 -8.48
CA PHE A 277 -18.68 12.72 -9.36
C PHE A 277 -17.48 11.85 -8.94
N LEU A 278 -16.34 12.48 -8.60
CA LEU A 278 -15.17 11.79 -8.05
C LEU A 278 -15.51 10.93 -6.83
N ILE A 279 -16.16 11.53 -5.84
CA ILE A 279 -16.53 10.82 -4.61
C ILE A 279 -17.64 9.78 -4.86
N MET A 280 -18.59 10.04 -5.76
CA MET A 280 -19.62 9.06 -6.11
C MET A 280 -19.03 7.80 -6.76
N VAL A 281 -17.93 7.90 -7.50
CA VAL A 281 -17.27 6.71 -8.06
C VAL A 281 -16.35 6.04 -7.05
N THR A 282 -15.58 6.82 -6.30
CA THR A 282 -14.43 6.29 -5.52
C THR A 282 -14.66 6.22 -4.01
N GLY A 283 -15.79 6.75 -3.52
CA GLY A 283 -16.19 6.74 -2.12
C GLY A 283 -16.79 5.42 -1.66
N ASP A 284 -16.98 5.31 -0.34
CA ASP A 284 -17.53 4.14 0.35
C ASP A 284 -18.87 4.51 1.00
N PHE A 285 -19.97 4.15 0.34
CA PHE A 285 -21.32 4.47 0.79
C PHE A 285 -21.90 3.36 1.67
N GLY A 286 -22.55 3.74 2.77
CA GLY A 286 -23.20 2.79 3.66
C GLY A 286 -24.17 3.44 4.62
N VAL A 287 -24.92 2.62 5.35
CA VAL A 287 -25.91 3.10 6.32
C VAL A 287 -25.23 3.49 7.64
N ARG A 288 -25.55 4.69 8.15
CA ARG A 288 -25.22 5.21 9.48
C ARG A 288 -26.47 5.88 10.05
N ASP A 289 -26.85 5.53 11.27
CA ASP A 289 -28.03 6.07 11.95
C ASP A 289 -29.30 6.07 11.07
N GLY A 290 -29.50 5.00 10.30
CA GLY A 290 -30.64 4.84 9.39
C GLY A 290 -30.56 5.65 8.08
N LYS A 291 -29.46 6.38 7.82
CA LYS A 291 -29.25 7.17 6.59
C LYS A 291 -28.08 6.63 5.79
N ILE A 292 -28.16 6.73 4.46
CA ILE A 292 -27.01 6.43 3.60
C ILE A 292 -26.06 7.62 3.62
N VAL A 293 -24.78 7.38 3.87
CA VAL A 293 -23.72 8.40 3.94
C VAL A 293 -22.47 7.93 3.21
N GLU A 294 -21.61 8.86 2.80
CA GLU A 294 -20.21 8.52 2.51
C GLU A 294 -19.48 8.30 3.84
N THR A 295 -19.02 7.08 4.08
CA THR A 295 -18.65 6.64 5.43
C THR A 295 -17.36 7.27 5.94
N ARG A 296 -16.35 7.51 5.12
CA ARG A 296 -15.09 8.11 5.61
C ARG A 296 -15.24 9.58 5.95
N ILE A 297 -15.98 10.31 5.14
CA ILE A 297 -16.30 11.71 5.39
C ILE A 297 -17.19 11.83 6.63
N TYR A 298 -18.24 10.99 6.74
CA TYR A 298 -19.10 10.95 7.92
C TYR A 298 -18.30 10.65 9.20
N ASP A 299 -17.40 9.65 9.16
CA ASP A 299 -16.57 9.25 10.30
C ASP A 299 -15.56 10.35 10.71
N GLY A 300 -15.37 11.41 9.91
CA GLY A 300 -14.32 12.41 10.11
C GLY A 300 -12.91 11.86 9.81
N ASP A 301 -12.83 10.80 9.00
CA ASP A 301 -11.64 10.03 8.68
C ASP A 301 -10.97 10.47 7.38
N ILE A 302 -10.91 11.77 7.13
CA ILE A 302 -10.21 12.31 5.96
C ILE A 302 -9.32 13.49 6.34
N LYS A 303 -8.02 13.38 6.05
CA LYS A 303 -7.06 14.50 6.18
C LYS A 303 -7.26 15.55 5.07
N GLY A 304 -7.88 15.15 3.97
CA GLY A 304 -8.20 15.96 2.78
C GLY A 304 -8.72 15.06 1.65
N ILE A 305 -9.30 15.65 0.61
CA ILE A 305 -9.73 14.88 -0.58
C ILE A 305 -8.56 14.66 -1.53
N ALA A 306 -7.96 15.76 -1.98
CA ALA A 306 -6.74 15.76 -2.74
C ALA A 306 -5.84 16.88 -2.24
N VAL A 307 -4.58 16.58 -1.94
CA VAL A 307 -3.63 17.51 -1.35
C VAL A 307 -2.40 17.61 -2.25
N ILE A 308 -1.98 18.84 -2.57
CA ILE A 308 -0.72 19.05 -3.29
C ILE A 308 0.44 18.93 -2.31
N ARG A 309 1.40 18.05 -2.61
CA ARG A 309 2.61 17.82 -1.82
C ARG A 309 3.86 17.94 -2.68
N MET A 310 4.90 18.57 -2.16
CA MET A 310 6.24 18.55 -2.77
C MET A 310 6.98 17.30 -2.31
N ARG A 311 7.37 16.44 -3.25
CA ARG A 311 8.13 15.21 -2.97
C ARG A 311 9.53 15.32 -3.58
N ARG A 312 10.56 14.85 -2.89
CA ARG A 312 11.93 14.86 -3.43
C ARG A 312 12.18 13.60 -4.27
N ASN A 313 12.46 13.75 -5.55
CA ASN A 313 12.77 12.66 -6.47
C ASN A 313 13.98 13.03 -7.35
N LYS A 314 15.00 12.16 -7.42
CA LYS A 314 16.26 12.39 -8.15
C LYS A 314 16.87 13.78 -7.89
N GLY A 315 16.97 14.16 -6.62
CA GLY A 315 17.50 15.46 -6.20
C GLY A 315 16.62 16.69 -6.45
N ARG A 316 15.43 16.58 -7.07
CA ARG A 316 14.51 17.69 -7.35
C ARG A 316 13.22 17.57 -6.54
N PHE A 317 12.60 18.71 -6.23
CA PHE A 317 11.25 18.72 -5.69
C PHE A 317 10.23 18.66 -6.83
N ILE A 318 9.37 17.65 -6.80
CA ILE A 318 8.32 17.43 -7.79
C ILE A 318 6.97 17.62 -7.10
N PRO A 319 6.07 18.45 -7.64
CA PRO A 319 4.72 18.58 -7.13
C PRO A 319 3.95 17.28 -7.43
N THR A 320 3.23 16.79 -6.43
CA THR A 320 2.36 15.63 -6.52
C THR A 320 0.99 16.01 -6.00
N VAL A 321 -0.07 15.42 -6.58
CA VAL A 321 -1.40 15.42 -5.96
C VAL A 321 -1.61 14.08 -5.27
N GLU A 322 -1.95 14.13 -3.99
CA GLU A 322 -2.27 12.96 -3.17
C GLU A 322 -3.77 12.90 -2.90
N PHE A 323 -4.46 11.91 -3.47
CA PHE A 323 -5.86 11.61 -3.19
C PHE A 323 -5.95 10.74 -1.94
N ALA A 324 -6.59 11.25 -0.87
CA ALA A 324 -6.56 10.64 0.46
C ALA A 324 -7.95 10.26 1.01
N HIS A 325 -9.02 10.46 0.23
CA HIS A 325 -10.40 10.19 0.69
C HIS A 325 -10.81 8.73 0.62
N MET A 326 -10.10 7.87 -0.11
CA MET A 326 -10.56 6.51 -0.41
C MET A 326 -10.45 5.52 0.76
N ARG A 327 -11.50 4.72 0.96
CA ARG A 327 -11.46 3.56 1.89
C ARG A 327 -10.67 2.41 1.28
N LEU A 328 -9.82 1.79 2.10
CA LEU A 328 -9.23 0.51 1.77
C LEU A 328 -10.16 -0.62 2.23
N ARG A 329 -10.68 -1.44 1.31
CA ARG A 329 -11.56 -2.57 1.61
C ARG A 329 -11.15 -3.82 0.85
N ARG A 330 -11.35 -4.97 1.49
CA ARG A 330 -11.12 -6.29 0.87
C ARG A 330 -12.02 -6.48 -0.36
N GLU A 331 -13.30 -6.08 -0.28
CA GLU A 331 -14.24 -6.18 -1.40
C GLU A 331 -13.79 -5.34 -2.60
N PHE A 332 -13.43 -4.08 -2.37
CA PHE A 332 -12.98 -3.18 -3.44
C PHE A 332 -11.76 -3.73 -4.15
N SER A 333 -10.81 -4.30 -3.39
CA SER A 333 -9.61 -4.91 -3.96
C SER A 333 -9.88 -6.11 -4.87
N ARG A 334 -11.04 -6.77 -4.76
CA ARG A 334 -11.41 -7.94 -5.58
C ARG A 334 -12.06 -7.57 -6.91
N ASN A 335 -12.62 -6.36 -7.02
CA ASN A 335 -13.49 -5.94 -8.13
C ASN A 335 -12.84 -4.88 -9.04
N ASP A 336 -11.51 -4.87 -9.14
CA ASP A 336 -10.73 -3.88 -9.91
C ASP A 336 -11.05 -2.40 -9.59
N PHE A 337 -11.70 -2.14 -8.44
CA PHE A 337 -12.13 -0.81 -8.00
C PHE A 337 -10.98 0.19 -7.98
N TYR A 338 -9.83 -0.23 -7.43
CA TYR A 338 -8.64 0.61 -7.32
C TYR A 338 -7.98 0.89 -8.67
N GLU A 339 -8.06 -0.04 -9.64
CA GLU A 339 -7.55 0.22 -11.00
C GLU A 339 -8.37 1.34 -11.65
N ASN A 340 -9.70 1.28 -11.54
CA ASN A 340 -10.60 2.30 -12.06
C ASN A 340 -10.37 3.65 -11.36
N ALA A 341 -10.29 3.66 -10.04
CA ALA A 341 -10.06 4.88 -9.25
C ALA A 341 -8.72 5.55 -9.59
N ILE A 342 -7.63 4.78 -9.71
CA ILE A 342 -6.32 5.31 -10.07
C ILE A 342 -6.36 5.93 -11.47
N ASN A 343 -6.99 5.29 -12.45
CA ASN A 343 -7.12 5.87 -13.79
C ASN A 343 -8.01 7.13 -13.79
N MET A 344 -9.08 7.16 -12.98
CA MET A 344 -9.88 8.35 -12.77
C MET A 344 -9.03 9.51 -12.23
N PHE A 345 -8.19 9.25 -11.24
CA PHE A 345 -7.27 10.25 -10.69
C PHE A 345 -6.24 10.73 -11.71
N ILE A 346 -5.73 9.84 -12.56
CA ILE A 346 -4.84 10.20 -13.66
C ILE A 346 -5.53 11.16 -14.64
N ALA A 347 -6.76 10.88 -15.02
CA ALA A 347 -7.53 11.77 -15.88
C ALA A 347 -7.80 13.13 -15.22
N TYR A 348 -8.20 13.14 -13.93
CA TYR A 348 -8.44 14.38 -13.20
C TYR A 348 -7.19 15.24 -13.10
N LYS A 349 -6.02 14.66 -12.78
CA LYS A 349 -4.79 15.45 -12.68
C LYS A 349 -4.34 16.05 -14.00
N ASN A 350 -4.75 15.47 -15.13
CA ASN A 350 -4.39 15.95 -16.46
C ASN A 350 -5.24 17.16 -16.86
N LEU A 351 -6.39 17.36 -16.23
CA LEU A 351 -7.35 18.39 -16.60
C LEU A 351 -7.50 19.50 -15.56
N PHE A 352 -7.32 19.18 -14.28
CA PHE A 352 -7.77 20.04 -13.20
C PHE A 352 -6.69 20.44 -12.19
N SER A 353 -6.85 21.66 -11.67
CA SER A 353 -6.10 22.18 -10.54
C SER A 353 -6.82 21.82 -9.24
N PHE A 354 -6.05 21.37 -8.25
CA PHE A 354 -6.55 20.96 -6.94
C PHE A 354 -6.33 22.02 -5.85
N ARG A 355 -5.85 23.22 -6.21
CA ARG A 355 -5.51 24.29 -5.25
C ARG A 355 -6.69 24.82 -4.43
N ILE A 356 -7.90 24.76 -4.98
CA ILE A 356 -9.11 25.30 -4.34
C ILE A 356 -10.01 24.21 -3.72
N ILE A 357 -9.54 22.95 -3.64
CA ILE A 357 -10.38 21.85 -3.14
C ILE A 357 -10.85 22.10 -1.70
N ASP A 358 -10.00 22.70 -0.89
CA ASP A 358 -10.29 22.95 0.53
C ASP A 358 -11.47 23.91 0.71
N GLU A 359 -11.73 24.80 -0.26
CA GLU A 359 -12.90 25.69 -0.26
C GLU A 359 -14.22 24.89 -0.32
N PHE A 360 -14.20 23.70 -0.92
CA PHE A 360 -15.36 22.83 -1.01
C PHE A 360 -15.56 21.93 0.21
N TYR A 361 -14.63 21.88 1.17
CA TYR A 361 -14.65 20.89 2.25
C TYR A 361 -15.95 20.91 3.05
N LYS A 362 -16.40 22.09 3.48
CA LYS A 362 -17.67 22.25 4.23
C LYS A 362 -18.87 21.79 3.41
N LYS A 363 -18.92 22.17 2.12
CA LYS A 363 -20.01 21.80 1.22
C LYS A 363 -20.02 20.30 0.93
N LEU A 364 -18.85 19.69 0.77
CA LEU A 364 -18.69 18.27 0.55
C LEU A 364 -19.08 17.46 1.78
N TYR A 365 -18.69 17.92 2.97
CA TYR A 365 -19.11 17.29 4.23
C TYR A 365 -20.63 17.24 4.35
N GLN A 366 -21.31 18.37 4.10
CA GLN A 366 -22.78 18.43 4.12
C GLN A 366 -23.42 17.49 3.08
N TRP A 367 -22.86 17.44 1.87
CA TRP A 367 -23.32 16.52 0.84
C TRP A 367 -23.10 15.05 1.23
N ALA A 368 -21.98 14.71 1.87
CA ALA A 368 -21.65 13.34 2.25
C ALA A 368 -22.59 12.76 3.33
N LEU A 369 -23.22 13.62 4.15
CA LEU A 369 -24.24 13.24 5.14
C LEU A 369 -25.58 12.85 4.48
N ASN A 370 -25.82 13.29 3.25
CA ASN A 370 -27.02 12.97 2.47
C ASN A 370 -26.70 12.99 0.97
N PRO A 371 -25.92 12.01 0.48
CA PRO A 371 -25.42 12.01 -0.88
C PRO A 371 -26.58 11.92 -1.87
N SER A 372 -26.47 12.63 -2.98
CA SER A 372 -27.49 12.66 -4.03
C SER A 372 -26.86 12.70 -5.42
N PHE A 373 -27.50 12.00 -6.35
CA PHE A 373 -27.11 11.88 -7.76
C PHE A 373 -27.84 12.87 -8.69
N LYS A 374 -28.82 13.64 -8.18
CA LYS A 374 -29.74 14.46 -9.01
C LYS A 374 -29.02 15.46 -9.91
N ASP A 375 -27.91 16.02 -9.46
CA ASP A 375 -27.19 17.09 -10.18
C ASP A 375 -25.95 16.59 -10.92
N ILE A 376 -25.78 15.27 -11.07
CA ILE A 376 -24.59 14.69 -11.71
C ILE A 376 -24.95 14.17 -13.10
N ASP A 377 -24.55 14.91 -14.12
CA ASP A 377 -24.61 14.47 -15.51
C ASP A 377 -23.54 13.42 -15.81
N LEU A 378 -23.94 12.15 -15.78
CA LEU A 378 -23.04 11.02 -15.96
C LEU A 378 -22.29 11.07 -17.31
N GLU A 379 -23.00 11.28 -18.41
CA GLU A 379 -22.39 11.20 -19.74
C GLU A 379 -21.41 12.35 -19.98
N LYS A 380 -21.76 13.57 -19.53
CA LYS A 380 -20.82 14.70 -19.53
C LYS A 380 -19.56 14.42 -18.72
N ASN A 381 -19.71 13.83 -17.53
CA ASN A 381 -18.58 13.49 -16.67
C ASN A 381 -17.70 12.37 -17.27
N LEU A 382 -18.30 11.37 -17.92
CA LEU A 382 -17.56 10.32 -18.63
C LEU A 382 -16.78 10.86 -19.84
N GLU A 383 -17.34 11.83 -20.56
CA GLU A 383 -16.64 12.51 -21.67
C GLU A 383 -15.47 13.35 -21.16
N ILE A 384 -15.64 14.07 -20.04
CA ILE A 384 -14.53 14.76 -19.36
C ILE A 384 -13.44 13.78 -18.96
N LEU A 385 -13.82 12.65 -18.36
CA LEU A 385 -12.89 11.61 -17.96
C LEU A 385 -12.11 11.03 -19.15
N LYS A 386 -12.79 10.78 -20.27
CA LYS A 386 -12.16 10.33 -21.52
C LYS A 386 -11.11 11.33 -22.00
N LYS A 387 -11.46 12.63 -22.07
CA LYS A 387 -10.50 13.70 -22.42
C LYS A 387 -9.26 13.68 -21.53
N GLY A 388 -9.42 13.46 -20.23
CA GLY A 388 -8.29 13.38 -19.29
C GLY A 388 -7.41 12.16 -19.50
N LEU A 389 -8.00 11.01 -19.87
CA LEU A 389 -7.25 9.79 -20.24
C LEU A 389 -6.58 9.91 -21.61
N ASP A 390 -7.07 10.75 -22.51
CA ASP A 390 -6.45 10.96 -23.82
C ASP A 390 -5.05 11.58 -23.73
N PHE A 391 -4.77 12.36 -22.67
CA PHE A 391 -3.42 12.83 -22.35
C PHE A 391 -2.43 11.69 -21.98
N GLU A 392 -2.93 10.50 -21.61
CA GLU A 392 -2.10 9.32 -21.36
C GLU A 392 -1.85 8.55 -22.65
N VAL A 393 -0.98 9.08 -23.51
CA VAL A 393 -0.69 8.46 -24.82
C VAL A 393 -0.08 7.05 -24.73
N ALA A 394 0.51 6.68 -23.59
CA ALA A 394 1.02 5.32 -23.36
C ALA A 394 -0.06 4.27 -23.06
N LEU A 395 -1.27 4.69 -22.64
CA LEU A 395 -2.36 3.76 -22.38
C LEU A 395 -3.02 3.34 -23.70
N PRO A 396 -3.25 2.03 -23.96
CA PRO A 396 -3.97 1.57 -25.14
C PRO A 396 -5.40 2.12 -25.21
N VAL A 397 -5.90 2.44 -26.40
CA VAL A 397 -7.26 2.97 -26.60
C VAL A 397 -8.33 2.01 -26.06
N SER A 398 -8.17 0.70 -26.30
CA SER A 398 -9.08 -0.33 -25.79
C SER A 398 -9.10 -0.38 -24.25
N TYR A 399 -7.95 -0.14 -23.61
CA TYR A 399 -7.84 -0.05 -22.17
C TYR A 399 -8.58 1.17 -21.63
N LYS A 400 -8.38 2.36 -22.22
CA LYS A 400 -9.09 3.58 -21.85
C LYS A 400 -10.60 3.39 -21.94
N TYR A 401 -11.09 2.84 -23.05
CA TYR A 401 -12.52 2.55 -23.24
C TYR A 401 -13.06 1.62 -22.14
N ARG A 402 -12.35 0.53 -21.84
CA ARG A 402 -12.73 -0.39 -20.76
C ARG A 402 -12.81 0.31 -19.40
N ILE A 403 -11.85 1.17 -19.09
CA ILE A 403 -11.84 1.95 -17.84
C ILE A 403 -13.06 2.87 -17.75
N ILE A 404 -13.42 3.59 -18.83
CA ILE A 404 -14.64 4.41 -18.87
C ILE A 404 -15.89 3.57 -18.58
N GLN A 405 -16.02 2.40 -19.21
CA GLN A 405 -17.15 1.50 -18.97
C GLN A 405 -17.19 0.97 -17.53
N ASN A 406 -16.04 0.64 -16.96
CA ASN A 406 -15.97 0.18 -15.57
C ASN A 406 -16.33 1.29 -14.58
N ILE A 407 -15.89 2.52 -14.83
CA ILE A 407 -16.24 3.68 -14.02
C ILE A 407 -17.74 3.97 -14.11
N LYS A 408 -18.34 3.87 -15.29
CA LYS A 408 -19.80 3.95 -15.47
C LYS A 408 -20.53 2.90 -14.63
N LYS A 409 -20.09 1.63 -14.66
CA LYS A 409 -20.66 0.55 -13.84
C LYS A 409 -20.53 0.83 -12.35
N GLN A 410 -19.38 1.33 -11.91
CA GLN A 410 -19.10 1.65 -10.52
C GLN A 410 -19.96 2.82 -10.01
N TYR A 411 -20.11 3.87 -10.82
CA TYR A 411 -21.04 4.96 -10.55
C TYR A 411 -22.47 4.45 -10.39
N LEU A 412 -22.96 3.62 -11.33
CA LEU A 412 -24.32 3.08 -11.29
C LEU A 412 -24.53 2.17 -10.07
N LYS A 413 -23.54 1.36 -9.68
CA LYS A 413 -23.59 0.56 -8.45
C LYS A 413 -23.77 1.44 -7.22
N ASN A 414 -22.94 2.49 -7.09
CA ASN A 414 -23.03 3.41 -5.95
C ASN A 414 -24.34 4.22 -5.98
N LYS A 415 -24.85 4.55 -7.17
CA LYS A 415 -26.17 5.17 -7.34
C LYS A 415 -27.29 4.31 -6.78
N MET A 416 -27.30 3.02 -7.08
CA MET A 416 -28.31 2.11 -6.52
C MET A 416 -28.27 2.09 -4.99
N VAL A 417 -27.07 2.00 -4.41
CA VAL A 417 -26.90 2.03 -2.94
C VAL A 417 -27.45 3.32 -2.34
N VAL A 418 -27.18 4.48 -2.95
CA VAL A 418 -27.63 5.79 -2.44
C VAL A 418 -29.13 6.04 -2.68
N ASP A 419 -29.68 5.55 -3.79
CA ASP A 419 -31.12 5.63 -4.07
C ASP A 419 -31.93 4.60 -3.23
N GLY A 420 -31.27 3.79 -2.40
CA GLY A 420 -31.89 2.79 -1.52
C GLY A 420 -32.41 1.55 -2.27
N LYS A 421 -31.79 1.18 -3.38
CA LYS A 421 -32.18 0.08 -4.28
C LYS A 421 -31.20 -1.08 -4.32
#